data_AF-A0A1H4DGZ7-F1
#
_entry.id   AF-A0A1H4DGZ7-F1
#
_cell.length_a   1.000
_cell.length_b   1.000
_cell.length_c   1.000
_cell.angle_alpha   90.00
_cell.angle_beta   90.00
_cell.angle_gamma   90.00
#
_symmetry.space_group_name_H-M   'P 1'
#
loop_
_entity.id
_entity.type
_entity.pdbx_description
1 polymer ?
#
loop_
_entity_poly.entity_id
_entity_poly.type
_entity_poly.pdbx_seq_one_letter_code
_entity_poly.pdbx_strand_id
1 'polypeptide(L)'
;MKSVQGVLREKGGFTLAELVVVLAIIGLLAGIAVPVYSKALGAAQQKTDETNAAMVESAVQVYVADTGMMPSVAATSGTKEAFDEVVTVLSGVGYLNVSSITSKNNNVFEYNSTTGKVSVKVVVAPTPT
;
A
#
# COMPACT_ATOMS: atom_id res chain seq x y z
N MET A 1 -28.59 51.50 -45.80
CA MET A 1 -28.40 50.96 -44.44
C MET A 1 -27.84 49.55 -44.58
N LYS A 2 -26.81 49.21 -43.80
CA LYS A 2 -25.86 48.10 -44.02
C LYS A 2 -26.52 46.73 -44.12
N SER A 3 -26.12 45.97 -45.13
CA SER A 3 -26.46 44.56 -45.35
C SER A 3 -25.88 43.68 -44.26
N VAL A 4 -26.75 42.97 -43.55
CA VAL A 4 -26.39 41.98 -42.52
C VAL A 4 -25.94 40.71 -43.25
N GLN A 5 -24.64 40.56 -43.48
CA GLN A 5 -24.05 39.31 -43.92
C GLN A 5 -23.90 38.39 -42.71
N GLY A 6 -24.73 37.34 -42.65
CA GLY A 6 -24.62 36.28 -41.67
C GLY A 6 -23.35 35.47 -41.93
N VAL A 7 -22.39 35.54 -41.00
CA VAL A 7 -21.22 34.67 -40.99
C VAL A 7 -21.69 33.24 -40.72
N LEU A 8 -21.74 32.40 -41.75
CA LEU A 8 -21.90 30.96 -41.60
C LEU A 8 -20.62 30.41 -40.95
N ARG A 9 -20.62 30.26 -39.62
CA ARG A 9 -19.57 29.52 -38.91
C ARG A 9 -19.64 28.06 -39.35
N GLU A 10 -18.62 27.58 -40.04
CA GLU A 10 -18.39 26.15 -40.20
C GLU A 10 -18.19 25.54 -38.82
N LYS A 11 -19.21 24.82 -38.34
CA LYS A 11 -19.07 23.97 -37.15
C LYS A 11 -18.36 22.70 -37.59
N GLY A 12 -17.02 22.71 -37.55
CA GLY A 12 -16.23 21.49 -37.68
C GLY A 12 -16.55 20.55 -36.53
N GLY A 13 -17.25 19.45 -36.83
CA GLY A 13 -17.54 18.37 -35.88
C GLY A 13 -16.49 17.27 -35.95
N PHE A 14 -16.25 16.60 -34.84
CA PHE A 14 -15.40 15.40 -34.77
C PHE A 14 -16.02 14.29 -35.61
N THR A 15 -15.23 13.59 -36.42
CA THR A 15 -15.69 12.40 -37.14
C THR A 15 -15.70 11.18 -36.22
N LEU A 16 -16.61 10.24 -36.46
CA LEU A 16 -16.62 8.96 -35.73
C LEU A 16 -15.31 8.19 -35.94
N ALA A 17 -14.71 8.30 -37.13
CA ALA A 17 -13.45 7.64 -37.45
C ALA A 17 -12.29 8.15 -36.58
N GLU A 18 -12.22 9.47 -36.33
CA GLU A 18 -11.20 10.05 -35.44
C GLU A 18 -11.34 9.55 -34.00
N LEU A 19 -12.57 9.45 -33.48
CA LEU A 19 -12.80 8.92 -32.14
C LEU A 19 -12.40 7.44 -32.03
N VAL A 20 -12.72 6.64 -33.06
CA VAL A 20 -12.44 5.19 -33.07
C VAL A 20 -10.94 4.91 -33.09
N VAL A 21 -10.16 5.63 -33.92
CA VAL A 21 -8.70 5.45 -33.95
C VAL A 21 -8.06 5.84 -32.60
N VAL A 22 -8.55 6.90 -31.95
CA VAL A 22 -8.05 7.32 -30.63
C VAL A 22 -8.32 6.24 -29.58
N LEU A 23 -9.54 5.69 -29.54
CA LEU A 23 -9.88 4.62 -28.60
C LEU A 23 -9.10 3.33 -28.89
N ALA A 24 -8.79 3.04 -30.15
CA ALA A 24 -7.94 1.89 -30.51
C ALA A 24 -6.52 2.03 -29.95
N ILE A 25 -5.92 3.22 -30.04
CA ILE A 25 -4.58 3.49 -29.48
C ILE A 25 -4.63 3.48 -27.95
N ILE A 26 -5.62 4.12 -27.32
CA ILE A 26 -5.80 4.12 -25.86
C ILE A 26 -5.99 2.68 -25.36
N GLY A 27 -6.78 1.86 -26.06
CA GLY A 27 -6.99 0.45 -25.71
C GLY A 27 -5.70 -0.36 -25.73
N LEU A 28 -4.86 -0.17 -26.76
CA LEU A 28 -3.55 -0.83 -26.85
C LEU A 28 -2.63 -0.41 -25.69
N LEU A 29 -2.53 0.89 -25.41
CA LEU A 29 -1.71 1.40 -24.31
C LEU A 29 -2.21 0.94 -22.94
N ALA A 30 -3.53 0.98 -22.72
CA ALA A 30 -4.15 0.53 -21.48
C ALA A 30 -3.89 -0.97 -21.23
N GLY A 31 -3.93 -1.80 -22.28
CA GLY A 31 -3.63 -3.23 -22.17
C GLY A 31 -2.24 -3.55 -21.61
N ILE A 32 -1.23 -2.73 -21.94
CA ILE A 32 0.14 -2.87 -21.41
C ILE A 32 0.28 -2.15 -20.06
N ALA A 33 -0.33 -0.97 -19.93
CA ALA A 33 -0.17 -0.13 -18.75
C ALA A 33 -0.76 -0.75 -17.48
N VAL A 34 -1.96 -1.35 -17.56
CA VAL A 34 -2.65 -1.92 -16.39
C VAL A 34 -1.82 -3.02 -15.69
N PRO A 35 -1.33 -4.09 -16.35
CA PRO A 35 -0.57 -5.12 -15.67
C PRO A 35 0.78 -4.62 -15.13
N VAL A 36 1.45 -3.71 -15.84
CA VAL A 36 2.71 -3.11 -15.39
C VAL A 36 2.49 -2.29 -14.12
N TYR A 37 1.47 -1.43 -14.13
CA TYR A 37 1.13 -0.60 -12.98
C TYR A 37 0.71 -1.44 -11.77
N SER A 38 -0.11 -2.47 -11.96
CA SER A 38 -0.51 -3.37 -10.86
C SER A 38 0.69 -4.06 -10.21
N LYS A 39 1.68 -4.51 -10.99
CA LYS A 39 2.92 -5.10 -10.46
C LYS A 39 3.75 -4.08 -9.69
N ALA A 40 3.93 -2.88 -10.24
CA ALA A 40 4.67 -1.82 -9.59
C ALA A 40 4.03 -1.40 -8.25
N LEU A 41 2.69 -1.31 -8.22
CA LEU A 41 1.94 -1.02 -7.02
C LEU A 41 2.09 -2.12 -5.97
N GLY A 42 1.99 -3.39 -6.36
CA GLY A 42 2.22 -4.53 -5.45
C GLY A 42 3.62 -4.52 -4.84
N ALA A 43 4.66 -4.29 -5.66
CA ALA A 43 6.04 -4.19 -5.18
C ALA A 43 6.25 -3.00 -4.22
N ALA A 44 5.66 -1.84 -4.52
CA ALA A 44 5.72 -0.67 -3.64
C ALA A 44 5.03 -0.93 -2.28
N GLN A 45 3.90 -1.63 -2.29
CA GLN A 45 3.19 -2.01 -1.06
C GLN A 45 4.01 -3.00 -0.23
N GLN A 46 4.56 -4.05 -0.85
CA GLN A 46 5.46 -4.98 -0.17
C GLN A 46 6.65 -4.25 0.46
N LYS A 47 7.27 -3.30 -0.26
CA LYS A 47 8.39 -2.55 0.27
C LYS A 47 8.01 -1.65 1.44
N THR A 48 6.80 -1.10 1.40
CA THR A 48 6.24 -0.30 2.50
C THR A 48 6.04 -1.18 3.73
N ASP A 49 5.50 -2.38 3.58
CA ASP A 49 5.34 -3.32 4.69
C ASP A 49 6.69 -3.73 5.31
N GLU A 50 7.69 -4.07 4.50
CA GLU A 50 9.05 -4.36 4.99
C GLU A 50 9.62 -3.19 5.81
N THR A 51 9.42 -1.96 5.31
CA THR A 51 9.89 -0.75 5.99
C THR A 51 9.14 -0.54 7.30
N ASN A 52 7.82 -0.74 7.32
CA ASN A 52 7.01 -0.64 8.53
C ASN A 52 7.42 -1.69 9.57
N ALA A 53 7.67 -2.93 9.16
CA ALA A 53 8.16 -3.98 10.05
C ALA A 53 9.52 -3.60 10.65
N ALA A 54 10.45 -3.11 9.84
CA ALA A 54 11.76 -2.66 10.30
C ALA A 54 11.67 -1.45 11.26
N MET A 55 10.74 -0.52 11.02
CA MET A 55 10.50 0.60 11.95
C MET A 55 10.03 0.11 13.32
N VAL A 56 9.11 -0.85 13.38
CA VAL A 56 8.64 -1.43 14.65
C VAL A 56 9.75 -2.24 15.31
N GLU A 57 10.49 -3.08 14.57
CA GLU A 57 11.63 -3.83 15.12
C GLU A 57 12.68 -2.89 15.71
N SER A 58 12.97 -1.76 15.03
CA SER A 58 13.88 -0.74 15.56
C SER A 58 13.32 -0.09 16.84
N ALA A 59 12.03 0.21 16.90
CA ALA A 59 11.41 0.77 18.11
C ALA A 59 11.46 -0.22 19.29
N VAL A 60 11.25 -1.52 19.03
CA VAL A 60 11.44 -2.59 20.01
C VAL A 60 12.88 -2.60 20.52
N GLN A 61 13.87 -2.52 19.62
CA GLN A 61 15.29 -2.53 20.00
C GLN A 61 15.66 -1.35 20.89
N VAL A 62 15.15 -0.15 20.57
CA VAL A 62 15.37 1.05 21.41
C VAL A 62 14.69 0.88 22.78
N TYR A 63 13.45 0.39 22.81
CA TYR A 63 12.75 0.10 24.07
C TYR A 63 13.50 -0.91 24.94
N VAL A 64 14.02 -1.99 24.35
CA VAL A 64 14.80 -3.00 25.07
C VAL A 64 16.14 -2.43 25.54
N ALA A 65 16.78 -1.56 24.75
CA ALA A 65 18.01 -0.90 25.16
C ALA A 65 17.81 0.02 26.37
N ASP A 66 16.70 0.74 26.42
CA ASP A 66 16.40 1.70 27.49
C ASP A 66 15.86 1.04 28.77
N THR A 67 15.03 -0.01 28.62
CA THR A 67 14.32 -0.65 29.75
C THR A 67 14.97 -1.96 30.21
N GLY A 68 15.79 -2.58 29.37
CA GLY A 68 16.33 -3.93 29.59
C GLY A 68 15.28 -5.04 29.47
N MET A 69 14.04 -4.74 29.09
CA MET A 69 12.93 -5.69 29.03
C MET A 69 12.32 -5.73 27.63
N MET A 70 11.81 -6.90 27.22
CA MET A 70 10.97 -7.00 26.02
C MET A 70 9.61 -6.33 26.27
N PRO A 71 9.01 -5.69 25.23
CA PRO A 71 7.62 -5.25 25.30
C PRO A 71 6.70 -6.41 25.69
N SER A 72 5.92 -6.22 26.75
CA SER A 72 4.99 -7.23 27.23
C SER A 72 3.79 -7.32 26.29
N VAL A 73 3.55 -8.52 25.76
CA VAL A 73 2.38 -8.86 24.96
C VAL A 73 1.72 -10.10 25.58
N ALA A 74 0.39 -10.11 25.61
CA ALA A 74 -0.41 -11.23 26.11
C ALA A 74 -0.63 -12.29 25.02
N ALA A 75 -0.66 -11.86 23.76
CA ALA A 75 -0.81 -12.76 22.62
C ALA A 75 0.40 -13.68 22.42
N THR A 76 0.14 -14.80 21.76
CA THR A 76 1.17 -15.80 21.42
C THR A 76 2.26 -15.19 20.53
N SER A 77 3.53 -15.47 20.84
CA SER A 77 4.67 -15.06 20.02
C SER A 77 4.55 -15.54 18.57
N GLY A 78 4.85 -14.67 17.62
CA GLY A 78 4.80 -14.96 16.19
C GLY A 78 3.42 -14.82 15.56
N THR A 79 2.48 -14.10 16.19
CA THR A 79 1.15 -13.85 15.62
C THR A 79 0.92 -12.37 15.31
N LYS A 80 -0.18 -12.10 14.59
CA LYS A 80 -0.63 -10.73 14.28
C LYS A 80 -1.10 -10.00 15.53
N GLU A 81 -1.79 -10.68 16.42
CA GLU A 81 -2.31 -10.10 17.64
C GLU A 81 -1.15 -9.61 18.52
N ALA A 82 -0.07 -10.39 18.61
CA ALA A 82 1.15 -9.96 19.30
C ALA A 82 1.79 -8.73 18.64
N PHE A 83 1.69 -8.61 17.31
CA PHE A 83 2.15 -7.42 16.60
C PHE A 83 1.30 -6.18 16.91
N ASP A 84 -0.03 -6.31 16.89
CA ASP A 84 -0.93 -5.20 17.21
C ASP A 84 -0.75 -4.72 18.67
N GLU A 85 -0.55 -5.66 19.59
CA GLU A 85 -0.27 -5.37 21.00
C GLU A 85 1.07 -4.64 21.17
N VAL A 86 2.16 -5.11 20.55
CA VAL A 86 3.46 -4.42 20.68
C VAL A 86 3.42 -3.01 20.10
N VAL A 87 2.73 -2.80 18.97
CA VAL A 87 2.54 -1.46 18.40
C VAL A 87 1.79 -0.55 19.39
N THR A 88 0.76 -1.09 20.05
CA THR A 88 0.00 -0.35 21.07
C THR A 88 0.87 -0.01 22.28
N VAL A 89 1.66 -0.96 22.78
CA VAL A 89 2.57 -0.76 23.91
C VAL A 89 3.61 0.30 23.60
N LEU A 90 4.33 0.16 22.49
CA LEU A 90 5.40 1.08 22.09
C LEU A 90 4.89 2.50 21.84
N SER A 91 3.67 2.63 21.33
CA SER A 91 3.04 3.93 21.14
C SER A 91 2.57 4.54 22.45
N GLY A 92 2.06 3.74 23.39
CA GLY A 92 1.70 4.20 24.73
C GLY A 92 2.89 4.70 25.54
N VAL A 93 4.09 4.13 25.33
CA VAL A 93 5.33 4.53 26.00
C VAL A 93 6.19 5.52 25.21
N GLY A 94 5.74 5.96 24.02
CA GLY A 94 6.37 7.04 23.25
C GLY A 94 7.55 6.63 22.36
N TYR A 95 7.79 5.34 22.15
CA TYR A 95 8.84 4.82 21.24
C TYR A 95 8.37 4.75 19.79
N LEU A 96 7.06 4.87 19.58
CA LEU A 96 6.44 4.82 18.26
C LEU A 96 5.33 5.87 18.20
N ASN A 97 5.18 6.55 17.06
CA ASN A 97 4.13 7.56 16.84
C ASN A 97 3.08 7.06 15.85
N VAL A 98 2.57 5.85 16.08
CA VAL A 98 1.51 5.25 15.26
C VAL A 98 0.74 4.22 16.06
N SER A 99 -0.58 4.35 16.12
CA SER A 99 -1.43 3.48 16.95
C SER A 99 -1.78 2.14 16.29
N SER A 100 -1.65 2.03 14.97
CA SER A 100 -1.84 0.77 14.25
C SER A 100 -1.11 0.79 12.91
N ILE A 101 -0.60 -0.39 12.52
CA ILE A 101 0.05 -0.60 11.24
C ILE A 101 -0.68 -1.75 10.56
N THR A 102 -1.10 -1.55 9.31
CA THR A 102 -1.86 -2.55 8.54
C THR A 102 -1.33 -2.59 7.12
N SER A 103 -1.23 -3.80 6.56
CA SER A 103 -0.81 -4.01 5.17
C SER A 103 -1.98 -3.75 4.22
N LYS A 104 -1.66 -3.25 3.02
CA LYS A 104 -2.66 -3.07 1.95
C LYS A 104 -2.83 -4.32 1.07
N ASN A 105 -1.90 -5.27 1.11
CA ASN A 105 -1.84 -6.40 0.16
C ASN A 105 -2.01 -7.78 0.82
N ASN A 106 -2.93 -7.92 1.77
CA ASN A 106 -3.18 -9.15 2.54
C ASN A 106 -1.95 -9.68 3.31
N ASN A 107 -0.83 -8.95 3.39
CA ASN A 107 0.28 -9.37 4.24
C ASN A 107 -0.11 -9.24 5.71
N VAL A 108 0.50 -10.08 6.53
CA VAL A 108 0.33 -10.09 7.98
C VAL A 108 1.67 -9.80 8.62
N PHE A 109 1.68 -8.85 9.55
CA PHE A 109 2.82 -8.61 10.42
C PHE A 109 2.76 -9.59 11.59
N GLU A 110 3.90 -10.16 11.95
CA GLU A 110 4.04 -11.03 13.12
C GLU A 110 5.15 -10.50 14.02
N TYR A 111 4.95 -10.59 15.33
CA TYR A 111 5.93 -10.17 16.33
C TYR A 111 6.36 -11.36 17.19
N ASN A 112 7.67 -11.61 17.25
CA ASN A 112 8.24 -12.62 18.12
C ASN A 112 8.69 -11.98 19.45
N SER A 113 7.90 -12.19 20.51
CA SER A 113 8.14 -11.58 21.83
C SER A 113 9.35 -12.13 22.58
N THR A 114 9.94 -13.23 22.12
CA THR A 114 11.18 -13.80 22.69
C THR A 114 12.43 -13.15 22.09
N THR A 115 12.38 -12.78 20.81
CA THR A 115 13.54 -12.28 20.06
C THR A 115 13.45 -10.80 19.72
N GLY A 116 12.27 -10.19 19.85
CA GLY A 116 12.00 -8.81 19.44
C GLY A 116 11.84 -8.63 17.92
N LYS A 117 11.90 -9.72 17.14
CA LYS A 117 11.83 -9.65 15.67
C LYS A 117 10.41 -9.41 15.18
N VAL A 118 10.31 -8.57 14.14
CA VAL A 118 9.06 -8.34 13.39
C VAL A 118 9.21 -8.93 12.00
N SER A 119 8.25 -9.73 11.56
CA SER A 119 8.26 -10.37 10.24
C SER A 119 7.02 -10.01 9.44
N VAL A 120 7.16 -9.92 8.12
CA VAL A 120 6.03 -9.77 7.20
C VAL A 120 5.80 -11.13 6.53
N LYS A 121 4.64 -11.73 6.76
CA LYS A 121 4.19 -12.91 6.02
C LYS A 121 3.21 -12.53 4.94
N VAL A 122 3.48 -12.99 3.72
CA VAL A 122 2.50 -12.92 2.64
C VAL A 122 1.44 -13.98 2.89
N VAL A 123 0.19 -13.58 3.12
CA VAL A 123 -0.93 -14.52 3.07
C VAL A 123 -1.15 -14.85 1.60
N VAL A 124 -0.53 -15.93 1.15
CA VAL A 124 -0.80 -16.48 -0.17
C VAL A 124 -2.28 -16.87 -0.17
N ALA A 125 -3.08 -16.33 -1.11
CA ALA A 125 -4.44 -16.82 -1.30
C ALA A 125 -4.38 -18.35 -1.44
N PRO A 126 -5.30 -19.12 -0.82
CA PRO A 126 -5.31 -20.56 -0.98
C PRO A 126 -5.35 -20.86 -2.48
N THR A 127 -4.37 -21.64 -2.98
CA THR A 127 -4.39 -22.13 -4.35
C THR A 127 -5.73 -22.82 -4.55
N PRO A 128 -6.58 -22.40 -5.51
CA PRO A 128 -7.81 -23.13 -5.80
C PRO A 128 -7.42 -24.54 -6.24
N THR A 129 -7.82 -25.53 -5.45
CA THR A 129 -7.67 -26.96 -5.75
C THR A 129 -8.58 -27.39 -6.89
#